data_AF-A0AAD5E0T9-F1
#
_entry.id   AF-A0AAD5E0T9-F1
#
_cell.length_a   1.000
_cell.length_b   1.000
_cell.length_c   1.000
_cell.angle_alpha   90.00
_cell.angle_beta   90.00
_cell.angle_gamma   90.00
#
_symmetry.space_group_name_H-M   'P 1'
#
loop_
_entity.id
_entity.type
_entity.pdbx_description
1 polymer ?
#
loop_
_entity_poly.entity_id
_entity_poly.type
_entity_poly.pdbx_seq_one_letter_code
_entity_poly.pdbx_strand_id
1 'polypeptide(L)'
;MSVLGQYYDLPVVSLRAAAWRLMHAGVKGFMVDKVTILAGKTSLGNTSHVIPLADAAEKDDYFYMDSMHPDPSKLRVLAELVIQPLAAAIEEVAAGVTVEERQDTRLQGLPPPMIPGVKDGSASVCYMLEEFKPLVTDARGFEYRPERPGAPNFVQQKWGWTGLQPGDWAELEVDTEQLRPRSPHNAIVWIMYLTSWEGMGTANVTCVSGCTCEPKQAISLAPGATVSVFQLVGLTATLHPQCRIRVEIIGQQVPGLQQKFMLSALMVAPA
;
A
#
# COMPACT_ATOMS: atom_id res chain seq x y z
N MET A 1 2.84 13.03 -10.36
CA MET A 1 2.72 13.98 -9.23
C MET A 1 2.80 15.44 -9.66
N SER A 2 3.76 15.87 -10.49
CA SER A 2 3.91 17.30 -10.85
C SER A 2 2.65 17.92 -11.48
N VAL A 3 1.96 17.21 -12.37
CA VAL A 3 0.74 17.72 -13.02
C VAL A 3 -0.40 17.94 -12.01
N LEU A 4 -0.61 16.99 -11.09
CA LEU A 4 -1.60 17.14 -10.01
C LEU A 4 -1.23 18.30 -9.08
N GLY A 5 0.05 18.42 -8.71
CA GLY A 5 0.52 19.53 -7.88
C GLY A 5 0.27 20.88 -8.52
N GLN A 6 0.58 21.03 -9.81
CA GLN A 6 0.30 22.25 -10.57
C GLN A 6 -1.21 22.54 -10.69
N TYR A 7 -2.02 21.49 -10.89
CA TYR A 7 -3.46 21.64 -11.04
C TYR A 7 -4.15 22.12 -9.76
N TYR A 8 -3.71 21.63 -8.60
CA TYR A 8 -4.27 21.98 -7.29
C TYR A 8 -3.45 23.02 -6.53
N ASP A 9 -2.49 23.67 -7.19
CA ASP A 9 -1.57 24.65 -6.60
C ASP A 9 -0.88 24.15 -5.32
N LEU A 10 -0.44 22.89 -5.34
CA LEU A 10 0.27 22.26 -4.22
C LEU A 10 1.79 22.33 -4.45
N PRO A 11 2.57 22.70 -3.41
CA PRO A 11 4.02 22.61 -3.48
C PRO A 11 4.44 21.15 -3.65
N VAL A 12 5.22 20.86 -4.69
CA VAL A 12 5.75 19.52 -4.96
C VAL A 12 7.26 19.60 -5.12
N VAL A 13 7.97 18.77 -4.37
CA VAL A 13 9.41 18.54 -4.53
C VAL A 13 9.67 17.20 -5.19
N SER A 14 10.81 17.08 -5.88
CA SER A 14 11.15 15.88 -6.64
C SER A 14 12.61 15.49 -6.43
N LEU A 15 12.84 14.32 -5.81
CA LEU A 15 14.18 13.74 -5.69
C LEU A 15 14.83 13.56 -7.07
N ARG A 16 14.04 13.16 -8.07
CA ARG A 16 14.53 13.04 -9.44
C ARG A 16 15.02 14.39 -9.97
N ALA A 17 14.27 15.48 -9.77
CA ALA A 17 14.73 16.80 -10.23
C ALA A 17 15.98 17.27 -9.46
N ALA A 18 16.04 17.05 -8.15
CA ALA A 18 17.10 17.54 -7.28
C ALA A 18 18.41 16.75 -7.39
N ALA A 19 18.34 15.42 -7.45
CA ALA A 19 19.49 14.55 -7.29
C ALA A 19 19.85 13.71 -8.53
N TRP A 20 18.99 13.64 -9.56
CA TRP A 20 19.25 12.76 -10.72
C TRP A 20 20.58 13.06 -11.41
N ARG A 21 20.99 14.33 -11.49
CA ARG A 21 22.28 14.68 -12.09
C ARG A 21 23.46 14.13 -11.28
N LEU A 22 23.37 14.16 -9.95
CA LEU A 22 24.38 13.58 -9.06
C LEU A 22 24.41 12.06 -9.19
N MET A 23 23.23 11.43 -9.23
CA MET A 23 23.08 9.99 -9.41
C MET A 23 23.62 9.52 -10.76
N HIS A 24 23.26 10.21 -11.84
CA HIS A 24 23.72 9.92 -13.19
C HIS A 24 25.24 10.14 -13.33
N ALA A 25 25.80 11.14 -12.65
CA ALA A 25 27.24 11.40 -12.67
C ALA A 25 28.06 10.46 -11.76
N GLY A 26 27.40 9.55 -11.02
CA GLY A 26 28.10 8.63 -10.11
C GLY A 26 28.80 9.35 -8.95
N VAL A 27 28.22 10.47 -8.48
CA VAL A 27 28.79 11.22 -7.35
C VAL A 27 28.70 10.36 -6.08
N LYS A 28 29.78 10.32 -5.29
CA LYS A 28 29.81 9.62 -4.00
C LYS A 28 28.66 10.06 -3.09
N GLY A 29 27.99 9.08 -2.51
CA GLY A 29 26.77 9.23 -1.71
C GLY A 29 25.48 9.25 -2.54
N PHE A 30 25.59 9.36 -3.87
CA PHE A 30 24.48 9.36 -4.82
C PHE A 30 24.60 8.24 -5.87
N MET A 31 25.57 7.34 -5.78
CA MET A 31 25.71 6.25 -6.74
C MET A 31 24.48 5.31 -6.68
N VAL A 32 24.07 4.77 -7.82
CA VAL A 32 22.84 3.96 -7.97
C VAL A 32 23.04 2.66 -8.75
N ASP A 33 24.28 2.36 -9.12
CA ASP A 33 24.68 1.15 -9.85
C ASP A 33 24.86 -0.09 -8.94
N LYS A 34 24.82 0.10 -7.61
CA LYS A 34 24.80 -0.97 -6.59
C LYS A 34 23.78 -0.67 -5.49
N VAL A 35 23.47 -1.69 -4.69
CA VAL A 35 22.62 -1.59 -3.48
C VAL A 35 23.40 -2.03 -2.23
N THR A 36 23.01 -1.58 -1.03
CA THR A 36 23.84 -1.80 0.18
C THR A 36 23.46 -3.00 1.05
N ILE A 37 22.26 -3.58 0.91
CA ILE A 37 21.78 -4.67 1.80
C ILE A 37 21.32 -5.92 1.07
N LEU A 38 20.61 -5.79 -0.07
CA LEU A 38 19.97 -6.93 -0.72
C LEU A 38 20.60 -7.25 -2.08
N ALA A 39 21.41 -8.31 -2.13
CA ALA A 39 21.93 -8.83 -3.40
C ALA A 39 20.81 -9.40 -4.30
N GLY A 40 21.07 -9.48 -5.60
CA GLY A 40 20.16 -10.14 -6.55
C GLY A 40 18.89 -9.34 -6.88
N LYS A 41 18.80 -8.07 -6.46
CA LYS A 41 17.69 -7.20 -6.84
C LYS A 41 17.80 -6.82 -8.31
N THR A 42 16.66 -6.66 -8.97
CA THR A 42 16.61 -6.28 -10.38
C THR A 42 16.18 -4.82 -10.51
N SER A 43 16.60 -4.18 -11.59
CA SER A 43 16.15 -2.82 -11.90
C SER A 43 14.65 -2.81 -12.18
N LEU A 44 13.91 -1.88 -11.57
CA LEU A 44 12.46 -1.76 -11.76
C LEU A 44 12.07 -1.52 -13.23
N GLY A 45 12.95 -0.93 -14.04
CA GLY A 45 12.74 -0.70 -15.47
C GLY A 45 13.30 -1.79 -16.38
N ASN A 46 14.09 -2.71 -15.85
CA ASN A 46 14.72 -3.80 -16.60
C ASN A 46 14.94 -5.00 -15.69
N THR A 47 13.98 -5.91 -15.65
CA THR A 47 14.00 -7.11 -14.80
C THR A 47 15.12 -8.08 -15.15
N SER A 48 15.74 -7.96 -16.33
CA SER A 48 16.90 -8.76 -16.75
C SER A 48 18.22 -8.22 -16.18
N HIS A 49 18.23 -6.99 -15.67
CA HIS A 49 19.41 -6.37 -15.10
C HIS A 49 19.44 -6.54 -13.58
N VAL A 50 20.35 -7.39 -13.11
CA VAL A 50 20.63 -7.58 -11.68
C VAL A 50 21.53 -6.45 -11.19
N ILE A 51 21.11 -5.76 -10.13
CA ILE A 51 21.86 -4.70 -9.46
C ILE A 51 22.87 -5.37 -8.51
N PRO A 52 24.18 -5.12 -8.67
CA PRO A 52 25.20 -5.65 -7.78
C PRO A 52 25.06 -5.16 -6.33
N LEU A 53 25.59 -5.95 -5.40
CA LEU A 53 25.74 -5.54 -4.01
C LEU A 53 27.02 -4.69 -3.87
N ALA A 54 26.95 -3.59 -3.14
CA ALA A 54 28.12 -2.78 -2.79
C ALA A 54 29.01 -3.50 -1.78
N ASP A 55 30.32 -3.39 -1.95
CA ASP A 55 31.28 -3.87 -0.96
C ASP A 55 31.15 -3.08 0.34
N ALA A 56 31.55 -3.67 1.46
CA ALA A 56 31.39 -3.06 2.78
C ALA A 56 32.06 -1.67 2.88
N ALA A 57 33.19 -1.48 2.20
CA ALA A 57 33.93 -0.22 2.18
C ALA A 57 33.28 0.88 1.31
N GLU A 58 32.34 0.52 0.43
CA GLU A 58 31.74 1.42 -0.55
C GLU A 58 30.28 1.77 -0.21
N LYS A 59 29.67 1.16 0.81
CA LYS A 59 28.23 1.32 1.09
C LYS A 59 27.79 2.79 1.21
N ASP A 60 28.62 3.62 1.82
CA ASP A 60 28.34 5.05 2.01
C ASP A 60 28.33 5.85 0.69
N ASP A 61 28.90 5.30 -0.38
CA ASP A 61 28.92 5.93 -1.70
C ASP A 61 27.60 5.75 -2.46
N TYR A 62 26.74 4.80 -2.03
CA TYR A 62 25.49 4.46 -2.70
C TYR A 62 24.26 5.08 -2.02
N PHE A 63 23.26 5.45 -2.85
CA PHE A 63 22.07 6.13 -2.36
C PHE A 63 21.01 5.17 -1.81
N TYR A 64 20.86 3.99 -2.43
CA TYR A 64 19.78 3.05 -2.12
C TYR A 64 20.28 1.79 -1.42
N MET A 65 19.52 1.31 -0.43
CA MET A 65 19.80 0.04 0.25
C MET A 65 19.26 -1.19 -0.49
N ASP A 66 18.23 -0.98 -1.32
CA ASP A 66 17.66 -1.96 -2.24
C ASP A 66 17.26 -1.27 -3.56
N SER A 67 16.36 -1.85 -4.35
CA SER A 67 15.96 -1.28 -5.65
C SER A 67 15.19 0.04 -5.58
N MET A 68 14.77 0.51 -4.41
CA MET A 68 13.94 1.73 -4.29
C MET A 68 14.07 2.50 -2.98
N HIS A 69 14.46 1.86 -1.88
CA HIS A 69 14.55 2.48 -0.56
C HIS A 69 15.91 3.17 -0.39
N PRO A 70 15.94 4.49 -0.11
CA PRO A 70 17.18 5.16 0.24
C PRO A 70 17.79 4.53 1.49
N ASP A 71 19.11 4.45 1.54
CA ASP A 71 19.81 4.08 2.77
C ASP A 71 19.42 5.04 3.92
N PRO A 72 19.33 4.59 5.19
CA PRO A 72 18.90 5.46 6.29
C PRO A 72 19.72 6.74 6.42
N SER A 73 21.02 6.68 6.12
CA SER A 73 21.89 7.87 6.11
C SER A 73 21.51 8.90 5.04
N LYS A 74 20.83 8.47 3.98
CA LYS A 74 20.41 9.28 2.83
C LYS A 74 19.00 9.84 2.97
N LEU A 75 18.25 9.41 3.99
CA LEU A 75 16.96 10.03 4.34
C LEU A 75 17.11 11.53 4.65
N ARG A 76 18.30 11.97 5.07
CA ARG A 76 18.63 13.39 5.24
C ARG A 76 18.45 14.19 3.94
N VAL A 77 18.79 13.63 2.77
CA VAL A 77 18.60 14.29 1.47
C VAL A 77 17.12 14.51 1.20
N LEU A 78 16.27 13.54 1.53
CA LEU A 78 14.81 13.68 1.42
C LEU A 78 14.27 14.74 2.39
N ALA A 79 14.78 14.76 3.62
CA ALA A 79 14.40 15.76 4.61
C ALA A 79 14.78 17.17 4.15
N GLU A 80 16.03 17.39 3.71
CA GLU A 80 16.50 18.67 3.19
C GLU A 80 15.67 19.13 1.98
N LEU A 81 15.30 18.21 1.09
CA LEU A 81 14.45 18.52 -0.06
C LEU A 81 13.06 19.04 0.35
N VAL A 82 12.45 18.51 1.42
CA VAL A 82 11.15 18.95 1.92
C VAL A 82 11.26 20.20 2.80
N ILE A 83 12.35 20.36 3.54
CA ILE A 83 12.58 21.52 4.41
C ILE A 83 12.82 22.79 3.60
N GLN A 84 13.50 22.70 2.44
CA GLN A 84 13.85 23.88 1.65
C GLN A 84 12.66 24.77 1.26
N PRO A 85 11.54 24.26 0.68
CA PRO A 85 10.40 25.11 0.34
C PRO A 85 9.72 25.71 1.57
N LEU A 86 9.73 25.00 2.71
CA LEU A 86 9.22 25.53 3.97
C LEU A 86 10.11 26.67 4.50
N ALA A 87 11.43 26.49 4.47
CA ALA A 87 12.37 27.53 4.88
C ALA A 87 12.24 28.79 4.01
N ALA A 88 12.12 28.62 2.69
CA ALA A 88 11.87 29.73 1.77
C ALA A 88 10.58 30.48 2.12
N ALA A 89 9.48 29.76 2.36
CA ALA A 89 8.21 30.38 2.75
C ALA A 89 8.32 31.15 4.09
N ILE A 90 9.08 30.63 5.06
CA ILE A 90 9.34 31.31 6.34
C ILE A 90 10.13 32.61 6.11
N GLU A 91 11.17 32.56 5.27
CA GLU A 91 11.99 33.73 4.93
C GLU A 91 11.18 34.80 4.19
N GLU A 92 10.33 34.41 3.25
CA GLU A 92 9.42 35.32 2.53
C GLU A 92 8.47 36.04 3.50
N VAL A 93 7.83 35.30 4.40
CA VAL A 93 6.95 35.88 5.43
C VAL A 93 7.73 36.82 6.34
N ALA A 94 8.93 36.43 6.78
CA ALA A 94 9.78 37.25 7.64
C ALA A 94 10.27 38.54 6.94
N ALA A 95 10.48 38.49 5.62
CA ALA A 95 10.82 39.65 4.79
C ALA A 95 9.61 40.55 4.48
N GLY A 96 8.41 40.21 4.96
CA GLY A 96 7.19 40.96 4.67
C GLY A 96 6.68 40.78 3.25
N VAL A 97 7.05 39.68 2.57
CA VAL A 97 6.49 39.33 1.27
C VAL A 97 5.00 39.08 1.46
N THR A 98 4.19 39.94 0.85
CA THR A 98 2.76 39.74 0.76
C THR A 98 2.48 38.91 -0.49
N VAL A 99 1.95 37.70 -0.31
CA VAL A 99 1.42 36.92 -1.43
C VAL A 99 0.13 37.59 -1.88
N GLU A 100 0.15 38.20 -3.07
CA GLU A 100 -1.08 38.64 -3.71
C GLU A 100 -1.91 37.41 -4.06
N GLU A 101 -2.98 37.18 -3.30
CA GLU A 101 -3.93 36.14 -3.64
C GLU A 101 -4.57 36.50 -5.00
N ARG A 102 -4.55 35.55 -5.94
CA ARG A 102 -5.22 35.75 -7.22
C ARG A 102 -6.73 35.73 -6.99
N GLN A 103 -7.29 36.92 -6.81
CA GLN A 103 -8.73 37.14 -6.68
C GLN A 103 -9.39 37.09 -8.07
N ASP A 104 -9.60 35.88 -8.60
CA ASP A 104 -10.46 35.64 -9.77
C ASP A 104 -11.68 34.85 -9.30
N THR A 105 -12.88 35.34 -9.57
CA THR A 105 -14.13 34.69 -9.15
C THR A 105 -14.29 33.28 -9.73
N ARG A 106 -13.62 32.98 -10.86
CA ARG A 106 -13.59 31.64 -11.48
C ARG A 106 -12.67 30.67 -10.76
N LEU A 107 -11.76 31.18 -9.93
CA LEU A 107 -10.77 30.41 -9.17
C LEU A 107 -11.15 30.32 -7.68
N GLN A 108 -12.37 30.73 -7.32
CA GLN A 108 -12.88 30.58 -5.95
C GLN A 108 -13.20 29.11 -5.67
N GLY A 109 -12.60 28.56 -4.62
CA GLY A 109 -12.74 27.15 -4.22
C GLY A 109 -11.72 26.22 -4.89
N LEU A 110 -11.86 24.92 -4.63
CA LEU A 110 -11.02 23.91 -5.29
C LEU A 110 -11.43 23.72 -6.75
N PRO A 111 -10.48 23.56 -7.68
CA PRO A 111 -10.81 23.19 -9.06
C PRO A 111 -11.50 21.81 -9.09
N PRO A 112 -12.30 21.50 -10.13
CA PRO A 112 -12.94 20.19 -10.26
C PRO A 112 -11.89 19.07 -10.32
N PRO A 113 -12.25 17.78 -10.23
CA PRO A 113 -11.31 16.69 -10.44
C PRO A 113 -10.52 16.86 -11.75
N MET A 114 -9.18 16.81 -11.68
CA MET A 114 -8.30 16.97 -12.86
C MET A 114 -8.62 15.96 -13.96
N ILE A 115 -9.04 14.75 -13.57
CA ILE A 115 -9.47 13.69 -14.50
C ILE A 115 -11.00 13.71 -14.53
N PRO A 116 -11.62 14.08 -15.66
CA PRO A 116 -13.08 14.12 -15.76
C PRO A 116 -13.71 12.76 -15.42
N GLY A 117 -14.83 12.79 -14.70
CA GLY A 117 -15.57 11.59 -14.31
C GLY A 117 -14.99 10.83 -13.12
N VAL A 118 -13.76 11.15 -12.67
CA VAL A 118 -13.25 10.67 -11.39
C VAL A 118 -13.95 11.46 -10.29
N LYS A 119 -14.99 10.87 -9.72
CA LYS A 119 -15.55 11.35 -8.45
C LYS A 119 -14.52 11.08 -7.37
N ASP A 120 -14.40 11.97 -6.39
CA ASP A 120 -13.58 11.71 -5.20
C ASP A 120 -14.07 10.42 -4.56
N GLY A 121 -13.34 9.34 -4.85
CA GLY A 121 -13.58 8.03 -4.33
C GLY A 121 -12.94 8.01 -2.96
N SER A 122 -13.52 8.73 -1.99
CA SER A 122 -13.32 8.31 -0.61
C SER A 122 -13.77 6.86 -0.61
N ALA A 123 -12.85 5.91 -0.38
CA ALA A 123 -13.26 4.61 0.12
C ALA A 123 -14.30 4.92 1.20
N SER A 124 -15.54 4.47 0.99
CA SER A 124 -16.60 4.91 1.90
C SER A 124 -16.28 4.46 3.31
N VAL A 125 -15.59 3.31 3.43
CA VAL A 125 -14.91 2.90 4.66
C VAL A 125 -13.67 2.08 4.33
N CYS A 126 -12.60 2.32 5.09
CA CYS A 126 -11.42 1.46 5.17
C CYS A 126 -11.28 0.99 6.62
N TYR A 127 -11.39 -0.31 6.86
CA TYR A 127 -11.20 -0.93 8.16
C TYR A 127 -9.83 -1.59 8.19
N MET A 128 -8.92 -1.07 9.00
CA MET A 128 -7.57 -1.63 9.13
C MET A 128 -7.28 -2.02 10.57
N LEU A 129 -6.35 -2.95 10.76
CA LEU A 129 -5.77 -3.24 12.07
C LEU A 129 -6.84 -3.63 13.11
N GLU A 130 -7.05 -2.83 14.14
CA GLU A 130 -8.02 -3.12 15.21
C GLU A 130 -9.46 -2.91 14.74
N GLU A 131 -9.71 -1.95 13.84
CA GLU A 131 -11.03 -1.69 13.25
C GLU A 131 -11.47 -2.82 12.31
N PHE A 132 -10.51 -3.57 11.77
CA PHE A 132 -10.78 -4.75 10.95
C PHE A 132 -11.27 -5.95 11.79
N LYS A 133 -10.83 -6.05 13.05
CA LYS A 133 -11.16 -7.18 13.93
C LYS A 133 -12.67 -7.46 14.03
N PRO A 134 -13.55 -6.47 14.33
CA PRO A 134 -14.99 -6.72 14.49
C PRO A 134 -15.72 -7.07 13.20
N LEU A 135 -15.10 -6.91 12.01
CA LEU A 135 -15.75 -7.29 10.76
C LEU A 135 -15.87 -8.81 10.60
N VAL A 136 -15.00 -9.59 11.24
CA VAL A 136 -15.07 -11.05 11.20
C VAL A 136 -16.15 -11.50 12.16
N THR A 137 -17.32 -11.82 11.62
CA THR A 137 -18.51 -12.20 12.40
C THR A 137 -18.54 -13.68 12.76
N ASP A 138 -17.86 -14.52 11.97
CA ASP A 138 -17.76 -15.96 12.20
C ASP A 138 -16.45 -16.49 11.61
N ALA A 139 -15.90 -17.55 12.19
CA ALA A 139 -14.64 -18.13 11.75
C ALA A 139 -14.48 -19.59 12.21
N ARG A 140 -13.80 -20.37 11.38
CA ARG A 140 -13.28 -21.69 11.72
C ARG A 140 -11.78 -21.73 11.43
N GLY A 141 -10.97 -21.93 12.46
CA GLY A 141 -9.51 -22.03 12.35
C GLY A 141 -8.78 -20.69 12.15
N PHE A 142 -9.47 -19.62 11.74
CA PHE A 142 -8.91 -18.28 11.75
C PHE A 142 -8.88 -17.69 13.17
N GLU A 143 -7.73 -17.15 13.55
CA GLU A 143 -7.52 -16.50 14.85
C GLU A 143 -6.92 -15.09 14.67
N TYR A 144 -7.37 -14.12 15.46
CA TYR A 144 -6.77 -12.79 15.47
C TYR A 144 -5.49 -12.77 16.30
N ARG A 145 -4.33 -12.70 15.63
CA ARG A 145 -3.02 -12.82 16.27
C ARG A 145 -1.92 -12.05 15.53
N PRO A 146 -0.77 -11.78 16.17
CA PRO A 146 0.35 -11.14 15.50
C PRO A 146 1.10 -12.15 14.63
N GLU A 147 1.51 -11.73 13.44
CA GLU A 147 2.45 -12.46 12.59
C GLU A 147 3.88 -12.43 13.16
N ARG A 148 4.23 -11.37 13.92
CA ARG A 148 5.56 -11.17 14.52
C ARG A 148 5.44 -10.83 16.01
N PRO A 149 5.06 -11.78 16.89
CA PRO A 149 4.78 -11.50 18.30
C PRO A 149 5.94 -10.83 19.06
N GLY A 150 7.20 -11.12 18.69
CA GLY A 150 8.39 -10.51 19.30
C GLY A 150 8.75 -9.11 18.82
N ALA A 151 8.02 -8.54 17.85
CA ALA A 151 8.29 -7.19 17.36
C ALA A 151 7.89 -6.11 18.40
N PRO A 152 8.57 -4.95 18.43
CA PRO A 152 8.49 -3.99 19.54
C PRO A 152 7.18 -3.21 19.64
N ASN A 153 6.34 -3.17 18.60
CA ASN A 153 5.06 -2.47 18.64
C ASN A 153 4.02 -3.15 17.76
N PHE A 154 2.76 -2.78 17.99
CA PHE A 154 1.58 -3.35 17.33
C PHE A 154 1.68 -3.34 15.80
N VAL A 155 2.15 -2.25 15.20
CA VAL A 155 2.30 -2.12 13.74
C VAL A 155 3.34 -3.13 13.21
N GLN A 156 4.49 -3.24 13.88
CA GLN A 156 5.55 -4.16 13.49
C GLN A 156 5.21 -5.63 13.79
N GLN A 157 4.33 -5.88 14.76
CA GLN A 157 3.79 -7.21 15.05
C GLN A 157 2.88 -7.74 13.95
N LYS A 158 2.36 -6.86 13.08
CA LYS A 158 1.48 -7.20 11.94
C LYS A 158 0.30 -8.07 12.42
N TRP A 159 -0.65 -7.46 13.12
CA TRP A 159 -1.85 -8.16 13.60
C TRP A 159 -2.87 -8.39 12.49
N GLY A 160 -3.58 -9.52 12.57
CA GLY A 160 -4.63 -9.88 11.62
C GLY A 160 -5.25 -11.25 11.91
N TRP A 161 -6.35 -11.54 11.20
CA TRP A 161 -7.02 -12.83 11.26
C TRP A 161 -6.27 -13.85 10.42
N THR A 162 -5.78 -14.92 11.05
CA THR A 162 -4.87 -15.88 10.42
C THR A 162 -5.41 -17.30 10.51
N GLY A 163 -5.62 -17.95 9.36
CA GLY A 163 -5.82 -19.40 9.24
C GLY A 163 -4.52 -20.09 8.83
N LEU A 164 -4.39 -21.39 9.08
CA LEU A 164 -3.14 -22.15 8.91
C LEU A 164 -3.23 -23.39 8.02
N GLN A 165 -4.44 -23.83 7.69
CA GLN A 165 -4.66 -25.07 6.96
C GLN A 165 -5.87 -24.95 6.02
N PRO A 166 -5.93 -25.79 4.97
CA PRO A 166 -7.11 -25.88 4.12
C PRO A 166 -8.39 -26.13 4.90
N GLY A 167 -9.46 -25.47 4.47
CA GLY A 167 -10.77 -25.52 5.11
C GLY A 167 -10.92 -24.59 6.32
N ASP A 168 -9.85 -23.94 6.78
CA ASP A 168 -10.00 -22.78 7.65
C ASP A 168 -10.70 -21.66 6.87
N TRP A 169 -11.64 -20.96 7.51
CA TRP A 169 -12.34 -19.84 6.90
C TRP A 169 -12.68 -18.74 7.91
N ALA A 170 -12.89 -17.53 7.39
CA ALA A 170 -13.43 -16.37 8.11
C ALA A 170 -14.54 -15.71 7.27
N GLU A 171 -15.64 -15.35 7.91
CA GLU A 171 -16.73 -14.57 7.33
C GLU A 171 -16.66 -13.13 7.78
N LEU A 172 -16.59 -12.21 6.81
CA LEU A 172 -16.57 -10.77 7.00
C LEU A 172 -17.94 -10.20 6.67
N GLU A 173 -18.48 -9.32 7.50
CA GLU A 173 -19.72 -8.59 7.23
C GLU A 173 -19.43 -7.10 7.04
N VAL A 174 -19.97 -6.50 5.98
CA VAL A 174 -19.81 -5.08 5.69
C VAL A 174 -21.05 -4.48 5.03
N ASP A 175 -21.34 -3.21 5.34
CA ASP A 175 -22.36 -2.44 4.64
C ASP A 175 -21.80 -1.94 3.30
N THR A 176 -22.31 -2.50 2.20
CA THR A 176 -22.03 -1.99 0.85
C THR A 176 -23.11 -1.02 0.36
N GLU A 177 -24.28 -0.97 1.00
CA GLU A 177 -25.41 -0.10 0.62
C GLU A 177 -25.14 1.39 0.87
N GLN A 178 -24.28 1.74 1.82
CA GLN A 178 -23.80 3.12 2.00
C GLN A 178 -23.21 3.77 0.73
N LEU A 179 -22.84 2.96 -0.28
CA LEU A 179 -22.35 3.42 -1.57
C LEU A 179 -23.42 3.71 -2.62
N ARG A 180 -24.69 3.37 -2.36
CA ARG A 180 -25.81 3.56 -3.30
C ARG A 180 -25.87 4.95 -3.95
N PRO A 181 -25.61 6.07 -3.24
CA PRO A 181 -25.61 7.40 -3.86
C PRO A 181 -24.49 7.60 -4.92
N ARG A 182 -23.42 6.80 -4.85
CA ARG A 182 -22.23 6.93 -5.70
C ARG A 182 -22.15 5.85 -6.79
N SER A 183 -22.54 4.63 -6.47
CA SER A 183 -22.65 3.51 -7.41
C SER A 183 -23.97 2.77 -7.14
N PRO A 184 -24.98 2.87 -8.01
CA PRO A 184 -26.36 2.47 -7.69
C PRO A 184 -26.59 0.95 -7.63
N HIS A 185 -25.66 0.16 -8.16
CA HIS A 185 -25.85 -1.28 -8.34
C HIS A 185 -24.81 -2.13 -7.62
N ASN A 186 -23.55 -1.68 -7.58
CA ASN A 186 -22.44 -2.50 -7.11
C ASN A 186 -21.44 -1.69 -6.29
N ALA A 187 -20.68 -2.40 -5.48
CA ALA A 187 -19.50 -1.90 -4.78
C ALA A 187 -18.30 -2.77 -5.13
N ILE A 188 -17.10 -2.19 -5.08
CA ILE A 188 -15.86 -2.97 -5.04
C ILE A 188 -15.47 -3.15 -3.57
N VAL A 189 -15.35 -4.40 -3.15
CA VAL A 189 -14.78 -4.76 -1.86
C VAL A 189 -13.34 -5.20 -2.08
N TRP A 190 -12.40 -4.51 -1.46
CA TRP A 190 -10.99 -4.88 -1.44
C TRP A 190 -10.66 -5.53 -0.11
N ILE A 191 -10.08 -6.72 -0.15
CA ILE A 191 -9.59 -7.42 1.04
C ILE A 191 -8.07 -7.42 1.00
N MET A 192 -7.46 -6.93 2.08
CA MET A 192 -6.02 -6.88 2.23
C MET A 192 -5.52 -8.12 2.97
N TYR A 193 -4.62 -8.86 2.32
CA TYR A 193 -4.04 -10.09 2.85
C TYR A 193 -2.52 -10.06 2.77
N LEU A 194 -1.85 -10.75 3.69
CA LEU A 194 -0.40 -10.86 3.71
C LEU A 194 0.05 -11.84 2.63
N THR A 195 1.04 -11.47 1.83
CA THR A 195 1.81 -12.38 0.99
C THR A 195 3.23 -12.52 1.53
N SER A 196 3.81 -13.71 1.37
CA SER A 196 5.17 -14.02 1.84
C SER A 196 5.79 -15.13 0.98
N TRP A 197 7.03 -15.49 1.25
CA TRP A 197 7.80 -16.44 0.45
C TRP A 197 7.70 -17.90 0.91
N GLU A 198 7.24 -18.16 2.13
CA GLU A 198 7.16 -19.50 2.70
C GLU A 198 5.89 -19.71 3.53
N GLY A 199 5.40 -20.95 3.54
CA GLY A 199 4.28 -21.36 4.40
C GLY A 199 2.95 -20.67 4.10
N MET A 200 2.77 -20.12 2.89
CA MET A 200 1.60 -19.33 2.49
C MET A 200 0.60 -20.18 1.68
N GLY A 201 -0.69 -19.99 1.94
CA GLY A 201 -1.79 -20.69 1.27
C GLY A 201 -2.41 -19.92 0.09
N THR A 202 -3.43 -20.52 -0.51
CA THR A 202 -4.33 -19.82 -1.43
C THR A 202 -5.71 -19.78 -0.78
N ALA A 203 -6.47 -18.72 -0.98
CA ALA A 203 -7.84 -18.62 -0.48
C ALA A 203 -8.83 -18.32 -1.59
N ASN A 204 -10.03 -18.91 -1.49
CA ASN A 204 -11.20 -18.47 -2.24
C ASN A 204 -11.90 -17.35 -1.47
N VAL A 205 -12.35 -16.33 -2.20
CA VAL A 205 -13.11 -15.18 -1.70
C VAL A 205 -14.47 -15.18 -2.38
N THR A 206 -15.54 -15.35 -1.61
CA THR A 206 -16.91 -15.53 -2.12
C THR A 206 -17.95 -14.79 -1.29
N CYS A 207 -19.03 -14.33 -1.91
CA CYS A 207 -20.19 -13.80 -1.19
C CYS A 207 -21.06 -14.96 -0.72
N VAL A 208 -21.43 -14.97 0.56
CA VAL A 208 -22.20 -16.06 1.18
C VAL A 208 -23.58 -15.64 1.68
N SER A 209 -23.80 -14.35 1.94
CA SER A 209 -25.12 -13.82 2.35
C SER A 209 -25.26 -12.33 2.04
N GLY A 210 -26.50 -11.88 1.83
CA GLY A 210 -26.87 -10.47 1.61
C GLY A 210 -26.50 -9.90 0.23
N CYS A 211 -25.31 -10.21 -0.27
CA CYS A 211 -24.80 -9.75 -1.55
C CYS A 211 -24.41 -10.93 -2.45
N THR A 212 -24.22 -10.65 -3.74
CA THR A 212 -23.70 -11.59 -4.74
C THR A 212 -22.44 -11.04 -5.37
N CYS A 213 -21.49 -11.91 -5.68
CA CYS A 213 -20.26 -11.57 -6.39
C CYS A 213 -19.71 -12.79 -7.11
N GLU A 214 -18.87 -12.56 -8.12
CA GLU A 214 -18.06 -13.63 -8.71
C GLU A 214 -16.95 -14.06 -7.76
N PRO A 215 -16.76 -15.37 -7.53
CA PRO A 215 -15.64 -15.88 -6.75
C PRO A 215 -14.28 -15.39 -7.28
N LYS A 216 -13.38 -15.01 -6.37
CA LYS A 216 -11.99 -14.66 -6.68
C LYS A 216 -11.02 -15.52 -5.88
N GLN A 217 -9.83 -15.73 -6.43
CA GLN A 217 -8.74 -16.38 -5.72
C GLN A 217 -7.71 -15.34 -5.27
N ALA A 218 -7.25 -15.48 -4.03
CA ALA A 218 -6.17 -14.71 -3.46
C ALA A 218 -4.98 -15.65 -3.19
N ILE A 219 -3.85 -15.38 -3.82
CA ILE A 219 -2.65 -16.22 -3.75
C ILE A 219 -1.66 -15.54 -2.82
N SER A 220 -1.43 -16.12 -1.64
CA SER A 220 -0.55 -15.49 -0.65
C SER A 220 0.93 -15.87 -0.78
N LEU A 221 1.26 -16.82 -1.67
CA LEU A 221 2.63 -17.14 -2.01
C LEU A 221 3.18 -16.15 -3.03
N ALA A 222 4.31 -15.53 -2.71
CA ALA A 222 5.09 -14.69 -3.61
C ALA A 222 6.45 -15.36 -3.88
N PRO A 223 6.56 -16.25 -4.90
CA PRO A 223 7.80 -16.94 -5.21
C PRO A 223 8.94 -15.94 -5.46
N GLY A 224 10.09 -16.18 -4.83
CA GLY A 224 11.27 -15.31 -4.96
C GLY A 224 11.21 -14.00 -4.16
N ALA A 225 10.12 -13.74 -3.43
CA ALA A 225 10.12 -12.66 -2.44
C ALA A 225 11.03 -13.02 -1.26
N THR A 226 11.55 -11.99 -0.58
CA THR A 226 12.28 -12.12 0.69
C THR A 226 11.67 -11.26 1.79
N VAL A 227 10.51 -10.68 1.50
CA VAL A 227 9.76 -9.77 2.36
C VAL A 227 8.29 -10.14 2.29
N SER A 228 7.59 -9.96 3.41
CA SER A 228 6.15 -10.15 3.46
C SER A 228 5.47 -8.80 3.23
N VAL A 229 4.62 -8.72 2.21
CA VAL A 229 3.92 -7.50 1.79
C VAL A 229 2.42 -7.74 1.83
N PHE A 230 1.65 -6.69 2.06
CA PHE A 230 0.21 -6.80 1.93
C PHE A 230 -0.20 -6.63 0.47
N GLN A 231 -1.10 -7.48 -0.01
CA GLN A 231 -1.74 -7.37 -1.32
C GLN A 231 -3.24 -7.22 -1.16
N LEU A 232 -3.89 -6.75 -2.22
CA LEU A 232 -5.33 -6.56 -2.29
C LEU A 232 -5.94 -7.55 -3.27
N VAL A 233 -7.07 -8.15 -2.89
CA VAL A 233 -7.96 -8.86 -3.81
C VAL A 233 -9.27 -8.07 -3.86
N GLY A 234 -9.69 -7.70 -5.07
CA GLY A 234 -10.92 -6.94 -5.32
C GLY A 234 -12.02 -7.84 -5.85
N LEU A 235 -13.23 -7.70 -5.31
CA LEU A 235 -14.44 -8.32 -5.83
C LEU A 235 -15.52 -7.26 -6.04
N THR A 236 -16.28 -7.41 -7.12
CA THR A 236 -17.49 -6.61 -7.37
C THR A 236 -18.66 -7.31 -6.70
N ALA A 237 -19.28 -6.68 -5.72
CA ALA A 237 -20.42 -7.19 -4.98
C ALA A 237 -21.66 -6.32 -5.19
N THR A 238 -22.84 -6.92 -5.19
CA THR A 238 -24.10 -6.16 -5.13
C THR A 238 -24.24 -5.41 -3.80
N LEU A 239 -25.02 -4.32 -3.81
CA LEU A 239 -25.26 -3.50 -2.62
C LEU A 239 -26.16 -4.23 -1.62
N HIS A 240 -25.73 -4.32 -0.36
CA HIS A 240 -26.49 -4.85 0.76
C HIS A 240 -25.98 -4.26 2.09
N PRO A 241 -26.84 -3.94 3.07
CA PRO A 241 -26.43 -3.38 4.36
C PRO A 241 -25.66 -4.39 5.23
N GLN A 242 -25.78 -5.68 4.93
CA GLN A 242 -25.09 -6.79 5.59
C GLN A 242 -24.48 -7.74 4.54
N CYS A 243 -23.59 -7.23 3.69
CA CYS A 243 -22.91 -8.05 2.69
C CYS A 243 -21.90 -8.95 3.40
N ARG A 244 -22.11 -10.28 3.34
CA ARG A 244 -21.24 -11.26 3.97
C ARG A 244 -20.36 -11.96 2.95
N ILE A 245 -19.05 -11.92 3.21
CA ILE A 245 -18.01 -12.46 2.35
C ILE A 245 -17.22 -13.50 3.13
N ARG A 246 -17.02 -14.69 2.57
CA ARG A 246 -16.18 -15.73 3.14
C ARG A 246 -14.82 -15.75 2.45
N VAL A 247 -13.77 -15.82 3.26
CA VAL A 247 -12.42 -16.16 2.84
C VAL A 247 -12.09 -17.54 3.38
N GLU A 248 -11.84 -18.50 2.49
CA GLU A 248 -11.56 -19.90 2.85
C GLU A 248 -10.24 -20.34 2.24
N ILE A 249 -9.35 -20.89 3.06
CA ILE A 249 -8.07 -21.44 2.59
C ILE A 249 -8.36 -22.72 1.81
N ILE A 250 -7.90 -22.77 0.57
CA ILE A 250 -8.09 -23.90 -0.35
C ILE A 250 -6.76 -24.61 -0.62
N GLY A 251 -6.87 -25.87 -1.03
CA GLY A 251 -5.73 -26.71 -1.40
C GLY A 251 -5.75 -28.04 -0.65
N GLN A 252 -4.82 -28.92 -1.00
CA GLN A 252 -4.57 -30.13 -0.21
C GLN A 252 -3.59 -29.78 0.91
N GLN A 253 -3.85 -30.29 2.10
CA GLN A 253 -2.90 -30.20 3.20
C GLN A 253 -1.67 -31.03 2.82
N VAL A 254 -0.52 -30.37 2.73
CA VAL A 254 0.75 -31.05 2.49
C VAL A 254 1.44 -31.25 3.84
N PRO A 255 1.72 -32.50 4.26
CA PRO A 255 2.37 -32.75 5.54
C PRO A 255 3.68 -31.95 5.68
N GLY A 256 3.82 -31.23 6.78
CA GLY A 256 5.00 -30.40 7.07
C GLY A 256 5.02 -29.02 6.41
N LEU A 257 4.05 -28.67 5.56
CA LEU A 257 3.92 -27.32 4.99
C LEU A 257 2.71 -26.60 5.58
N GLN A 258 2.97 -25.49 6.25
CA GLN A 258 1.93 -24.56 6.68
C GLN A 258 1.29 -23.90 5.45
N GLN A 259 -0.04 -23.73 5.45
CA GLN A 259 -0.76 -22.98 4.42
C GLN A 259 -1.44 -21.78 5.06
N LYS A 260 -0.60 -20.88 5.57
CA LYS A 260 -1.02 -19.68 6.27
C LYS A 260 -1.71 -18.72 5.32
N PHE A 261 -2.82 -18.15 5.75
CA PHE A 261 -3.46 -17.01 5.09
C PHE A 261 -3.85 -15.99 6.15
N MET A 262 -3.42 -14.74 5.99
CA MET A 262 -3.64 -13.68 6.97
C MET A 262 -4.38 -12.52 6.34
N LEU A 263 -5.50 -12.13 6.95
CA LEU A 263 -6.34 -10.99 6.61
C LEU A 263 -6.04 -9.81 7.55
N SER A 264 -6.00 -8.60 7.02
CA SER A 264 -5.53 -7.42 7.77
C SER A 264 -6.34 -6.14 7.57
N ALA A 265 -7.06 -6.01 6.46
CA ALA A 265 -7.97 -4.90 6.22
C ALA A 265 -9.05 -5.26 5.21
N LEU A 266 -10.12 -4.46 5.21
CA LEU A 266 -11.16 -4.46 4.20
C LEU A 266 -11.50 -3.01 3.84
N MET A 267 -11.71 -2.76 2.56
CA MET A 267 -12.11 -1.47 2.04
C MET A 267 -13.31 -1.64 1.12
N VAL A 268 -14.27 -0.73 1.19
CA VAL A 268 -15.40 -0.67 0.26
C VAL A 268 -15.33 0.62 -0.54
N ALA A 269 -15.41 0.51 -1.86
CA ALA A 269 -15.33 1.62 -2.79
C ALA A 269 -16.45 1.53 -3.84
N PRO A 270 -16.87 2.67 -4.46
CA PRO A 270 -17.75 2.63 -5.62
C PRO A 270 -17.16 1.74 -6.72
N ALA A 271 -18.02 0.93 -7.37
CA ALA A 271 -17.67 0.19 -8.57
C ALA A 271 -17.65 1.06 -9.81
#